data_AF-A0A561BPZ1-F1
#
_entry.id   AF-A0A561BPZ1-F1
#
_cell.length_a   1.000
_cell.length_b   1.000
_cell.length_c   1.000
_cell.angle_alpha   90.00
_cell.angle_beta   90.00
_cell.angle_gamma   90.00
#
_symmetry.space_group_name_H-M   'P 1'
#
loop_
_entity.id
_entity.type
_entity.pdbx_description
1 polymer ?
#
loop_
_entity_poly.entity_id
_entity_poly.type
_entity_poly.pdbx_seq_one_letter_code
_entity_poly.pdbx_strand_id
1 'polypeptide(L)'
;MPEARITWRGKQLNLRTVAMLQAAEKLATFQFTILQGSYNKGGVTASAGTHDGGGAVDLAAADLDAGQRRTVVLVLRQVGFAAWLRTPAQGNWPYHVHAIAAGDKDLSRGAAHQIAEYRRLKNGLANRGRDDGPPGYYGMTWEIFRKHHPGAPGPVVDLPPPPNRTISLGAMEYARKNDAMNGVWGADRAQVLAWAAHPKVAAIGRHEVRPPSGVPWHLHFQQMTRKIQQRFGLPATGVFNAATAAVMKRYGYTIIA
;
A
#
# COMPACT_ATOMS: atom_id res chain seq x y z
N MET A 1 5.46 -9.97 4.57
CA MET A 1 6.07 -8.70 4.14
C MET A 1 5.03 -7.61 4.19
N PRO A 2 5.44 -6.39 4.59
CA PRO A 2 4.56 -5.24 4.64
C PRO A 2 3.90 -4.96 3.30
N GLU A 3 2.70 -4.44 3.34
CA GLU A 3 1.99 -4.06 2.13
C GLU A 3 2.54 -2.73 1.59
N ALA A 4 2.48 -2.55 0.27
CA ALA A 4 3.00 -1.33 -0.34
C ALA A 4 2.16 -0.13 0.10
N ARG A 5 2.82 0.85 0.74
CA ARG A 5 2.22 2.10 1.20
C ARG A 5 2.14 3.10 0.06
N ILE A 6 1.03 3.85 0.00
CA ILE A 6 0.77 4.87 -1.00
C ILE A 6 0.04 6.06 -0.35
N THR A 7 0.15 7.23 -0.96
CA THR A 7 -0.75 8.34 -0.69
C THR A 7 -1.92 8.25 -1.67
N TRP A 8 -3.15 8.13 -1.18
CA TRP A 8 -4.36 8.10 -1.99
C TRP A 8 -5.37 9.09 -1.42
N ARG A 9 -5.89 9.98 -2.29
CA ARG A 9 -6.80 11.09 -1.91
C ARG A 9 -6.29 11.88 -0.69
N GLY A 10 -4.99 12.17 -0.67
CA GLY A 10 -4.34 12.96 0.38
C GLY A 10 -4.08 12.22 1.70
N LYS A 11 -4.30 10.90 1.78
CA LYS A 11 -4.11 10.10 3.00
C LYS A 11 -3.16 8.94 2.76
N GLN A 12 -2.35 8.61 3.76
CA GLN A 12 -1.47 7.43 3.73
C GLN A 12 -2.30 6.16 3.91
N LEU A 13 -2.16 5.20 3.00
CA LEU A 13 -2.85 3.90 3.01
C LEU A 13 -1.92 2.83 2.43
N ASN A 14 -2.36 1.57 2.42
CA ASN A 14 -1.74 0.52 1.61
C ASN A 14 -2.64 0.10 0.46
N LEU A 15 -2.06 -0.62 -0.51
CA LEU A 15 -2.76 -1.06 -1.71
C LEU A 15 -3.99 -1.93 -1.42
N ARG A 16 -3.95 -2.80 -0.39
CA ARG A 16 -5.13 -3.61 -0.01
C ARG A 16 -6.27 -2.73 0.48
N THR A 17 -5.98 -1.80 1.39
CA THR A 17 -7.00 -0.91 1.96
C THR A 17 -7.65 -0.09 0.86
N VAL A 18 -6.88 0.43 -0.10
CA VAL A 18 -7.44 1.15 -1.25
C VAL A 18 -8.29 0.24 -2.14
N ALA A 19 -7.85 -0.98 -2.44
CA ALA A 19 -8.61 -1.92 -3.25
C ALA A 19 -9.97 -2.25 -2.61
N MET A 20 -9.96 -2.49 -1.29
CA MET A 20 -11.18 -2.77 -0.53
C MET A 20 -12.10 -1.55 -0.49
N LEU A 21 -11.57 -0.34 -0.28
CA LEU A 21 -12.35 0.90 -0.30
C LEU A 21 -13.02 1.10 -1.65
N GLN A 22 -12.31 0.93 -2.76
CA GLN A 22 -12.88 1.07 -4.09
C GLN A 22 -13.94 0.02 -4.40
N ALA A 23 -13.75 -1.23 -3.94
CA ALA A 23 -14.79 -2.25 -4.06
C ALA A 23 -16.03 -1.88 -3.25
N ALA A 24 -15.87 -1.34 -2.04
CA ALA A 24 -16.98 -0.86 -1.22
C ALA A 24 -17.68 0.36 -1.85
N GLU A 25 -16.95 1.31 -2.43
CA GLU A 25 -17.51 2.46 -3.17
C GLU A 25 -18.34 2.02 -4.37
N LYS A 26 -17.89 0.99 -5.09
CA LYS A 26 -18.67 0.40 -6.19
C LYS A 26 -19.98 -0.21 -5.72
N LEU A 27 -19.98 -0.90 -4.58
CA LEU A 27 -21.19 -1.45 -3.97
C LEU A 27 -22.12 -0.35 -3.44
N ALA A 28 -21.55 0.73 -2.89
CA ALA A 28 -22.29 1.86 -2.37
C ALA A 28 -22.83 2.80 -3.46
N THR A 29 -22.29 2.70 -4.69
CA THR A 29 -22.55 3.59 -5.83
C THR A 29 -22.20 5.07 -5.60
N PHE A 30 -21.34 5.37 -4.62
CA PHE A 30 -20.76 6.70 -4.41
C PHE A 30 -19.36 6.62 -3.78
N GLN A 31 -18.61 7.71 -3.93
CA GLN A 31 -17.26 7.85 -3.40
C GLN A 31 -17.27 8.24 -1.92
N PHE A 32 -16.42 7.63 -1.11
CA PHE A 32 -16.26 7.98 0.31
C PHE A 32 -15.24 9.11 0.49
N THR A 33 -15.49 9.97 1.49
CA THR A 33 -14.55 11.01 1.93
C THR A 33 -13.71 10.47 3.09
N ILE A 34 -12.38 10.49 2.94
CA ILE A 34 -11.46 9.95 3.94
C ILE A 34 -11.04 11.05 4.93
N LEU A 35 -11.40 10.89 6.19
CA LEU A 35 -10.98 11.79 7.26
C LEU A 35 -9.56 11.45 7.74
N GLN A 36 -9.28 10.16 7.95
CA GLN A 36 -8.00 9.67 8.45
C GLN A 36 -7.59 8.38 7.74
N GLY A 37 -6.32 8.31 7.35
CA GLY A 37 -5.72 7.12 6.74
C GLY A 37 -4.98 6.23 7.74
N SER A 38 -4.25 5.26 7.21
CA SER A 38 -3.35 4.37 7.92
C SER A 38 -1.97 5.02 8.16
N TYR A 39 -1.11 4.35 8.93
CA TYR A 39 0.26 4.75 9.24
C TYR A 39 0.40 6.14 9.87
N ASN A 40 -0.60 6.54 10.67
CA ASN A 40 -0.69 7.83 11.33
C ASN A 40 -0.23 7.76 12.79
N LYS A 41 0.98 7.23 13.03
CA LYS A 41 1.49 6.97 14.38
C LYS A 41 1.56 8.25 15.21
N GLY A 42 0.81 8.29 16.30
CA GLY A 42 0.74 9.46 17.21
C GLY A 42 0.04 10.69 16.63
N GLY A 43 -0.59 10.58 15.45
CA GLY A 43 -1.23 11.72 14.78
C GLY A 43 -2.58 12.12 15.38
N VAL A 44 -3.31 11.17 16.00
CA VAL A 44 -4.58 11.44 16.69
C VAL A 44 -4.67 10.61 17.97
N THR A 45 -4.61 11.31 19.11
CA THR A 45 -4.67 10.68 20.45
C THR A 45 -5.96 9.89 20.65
N ALA A 46 -7.08 10.39 20.14
CA ALA A 46 -8.39 9.75 20.25
C ALA A 46 -8.47 8.39 19.55
N SER A 47 -7.61 8.13 18.55
CA SER A 47 -7.57 6.86 17.84
C SER A 47 -6.86 5.74 18.62
N ALA A 48 -6.28 6.01 19.79
CA ALA A 48 -5.62 5.01 20.65
C ALA A 48 -4.61 4.10 19.90
N GLY A 49 -3.93 4.66 18.89
CA GLY A 49 -2.93 3.96 18.08
C GLY A 49 -3.47 2.97 17.04
N THR A 50 -4.78 2.90 16.81
CA THR A 50 -5.35 1.96 15.81
C THR A 50 -4.83 2.25 14.40
N HIS A 51 -4.57 3.52 14.07
CA HIS A 51 -4.04 3.96 12.78
C HIS A 51 -2.51 3.92 12.67
N ASP A 52 -1.77 3.44 13.68
CA ASP A 52 -0.29 3.43 13.66
C ASP A 52 0.27 2.49 12.57
N GLY A 53 -0.53 1.53 12.11
CA GLY A 53 -0.22 0.54 11.09
C GLY A 53 -1.10 0.66 9.84
N GLY A 54 -1.10 -0.37 8.99
CA GLY A 54 -1.96 -0.49 7.81
C GLY A 54 -3.40 -0.88 8.15
N GLY A 55 -4.28 -0.85 7.15
CA GLY A 55 -5.64 -1.40 7.23
C GLY A 55 -6.70 -0.47 7.84
N ALA A 56 -6.33 0.49 8.69
CA ALA A 56 -7.26 1.38 9.38
C ALA A 56 -7.59 2.64 8.57
N VAL A 57 -8.87 3.02 8.55
CA VAL A 57 -9.38 4.22 7.87
C VAL A 57 -10.61 4.77 8.59
N ASP A 58 -10.73 6.10 8.64
CA ASP A 58 -11.94 6.81 9.06
C ASP A 58 -12.57 7.53 7.87
N LEU A 59 -13.88 7.33 7.69
CA LEU A 59 -14.66 7.92 6.61
C LEU A 59 -15.66 8.92 7.16
N ALA A 60 -15.84 10.05 6.46
CA ALA A 60 -16.81 11.06 6.86
C ALA A 60 -18.23 10.49 6.79
N ALA A 61 -19.02 10.77 7.84
CA ALA A 61 -20.41 10.35 7.90
C ALA A 61 -21.35 11.43 8.46
N ALA A 62 -20.83 12.63 8.74
CA ALA A 62 -21.59 13.76 9.27
C ALA A 62 -22.74 14.15 8.33
N ASP A 63 -22.44 14.32 7.04
CA ASP A 63 -23.42 14.77 6.03
C ASP A 63 -24.24 13.62 5.42
N LEU A 64 -24.00 12.38 5.84
CA LEU A 64 -24.76 11.22 5.39
C LEU A 64 -26.04 11.05 6.21
N ASP A 65 -27.13 10.66 5.58
CA ASP A 65 -28.34 10.25 6.28
C ASP A 65 -28.17 8.86 6.96
N ALA A 66 -29.15 8.46 7.77
CA ALA A 66 -29.10 7.19 8.50
C ALA A 66 -29.01 5.95 7.58
N GLY A 67 -29.71 5.98 6.43
CA GLY A 67 -29.69 4.92 5.44
C GLY A 67 -28.32 4.80 4.77
N GLN A 68 -27.75 5.94 4.35
CA GLN A 68 -26.40 6.02 3.77
C GLN A 68 -25.34 5.54 4.77
N ARG A 69 -25.38 5.99 6.03
CA ARG A 69 -24.46 5.53 7.09
C ARG A 69 -24.53 4.01 7.25
N ARG A 70 -25.74 3.44 7.26
CA ARG A 70 -25.94 1.99 7.33
C ARG A 70 -25.36 1.28 6.10
N THR A 71 -25.60 1.81 4.91
CA THR A 71 -25.05 1.29 3.65
C THR A 71 -23.53 1.28 3.67
N VAL A 72 -22.87 2.37 4.05
CA VAL A 72 -21.40 2.45 4.13
C VAL A 72 -20.83 1.36 5.03
N VAL A 73 -21.38 1.20 6.25
CA VAL A 73 -20.92 0.15 7.18
C VAL A 73 -21.12 -1.24 6.57
N LEU A 74 -22.28 -1.51 5.95
CA LEU A 74 -22.57 -2.81 5.34
C LEU A 74 -21.60 -3.16 4.20
N VAL A 75 -21.39 -2.25 3.24
CA VAL A 75 -20.53 -2.55 2.09
C VAL A 75 -19.07 -2.72 2.49
N LEU A 76 -18.60 -1.97 3.51
CA LEU A 76 -17.27 -2.15 4.07
C LEU A 76 -17.14 -3.54 4.71
N ARG A 77 -18.12 -3.95 5.50
CA ARG A 77 -18.15 -5.29 6.09
C ARG A 77 -18.20 -6.39 5.03
N GLN A 78 -18.99 -6.20 3.97
CA GLN A 78 -19.11 -7.13 2.85
C GLN A 78 -17.78 -7.35 2.12
N VAL A 79 -16.93 -6.33 1.98
CA VAL A 79 -15.59 -6.48 1.38
C VAL A 79 -14.52 -6.93 2.38
N GLY A 80 -14.88 -7.14 3.65
CA GLY A 80 -14.00 -7.70 4.67
C GLY A 80 -13.33 -6.68 5.62
N PHE A 81 -13.89 -5.48 5.77
CA PHE A 81 -13.52 -4.62 6.89
C PHE A 81 -14.27 -5.04 8.17
N ALA A 82 -13.60 -4.95 9.32
CA ALA A 82 -14.29 -4.71 10.57
C ALA A 82 -14.67 -3.23 10.61
N ALA A 83 -15.95 -2.89 10.54
CA ALA A 83 -16.40 -1.50 10.39
C ALA A 83 -17.54 -1.14 11.35
N TRP A 84 -17.49 0.06 11.93
CA TRP A 84 -18.48 0.59 12.86
C TRP A 84 -18.81 2.04 12.52
N LEU A 85 -20.08 2.43 12.65
CA LEU A 85 -20.44 3.83 12.73
C LEU A 85 -20.05 4.34 14.12
N ARG A 86 -19.30 5.43 14.18
CA ARG A 86 -19.02 6.18 15.39
C ARG A 86 -19.96 7.36 15.50
N THR A 87 -20.50 7.56 16.70
CA THR A 87 -21.43 8.64 17.00
C THR A 87 -20.85 9.60 18.05
N PRO A 88 -21.32 10.85 18.12
CA PRO A 88 -20.92 11.79 19.17
C PRO A 88 -21.23 11.31 20.59
N ALA A 89 -22.18 10.38 20.78
CA ALA A 89 -22.48 9.81 22.09
C ALA A 89 -21.42 8.81 22.57
N GLN A 90 -20.56 8.31 21.67
CA GLN A 90 -19.52 7.33 21.99
C GLN A 90 -18.15 7.97 22.31
N GLY A 91 -18.01 9.28 22.11
CA GLY A 91 -16.77 10.02 22.34
C GLY A 91 -16.82 11.41 21.70
N ASN A 92 -15.80 12.23 21.98
CA ASN A 92 -15.69 13.59 21.46
C ASN A 92 -15.24 13.62 19.99
N TRP A 93 -16.10 13.12 19.09
CA TRP A 93 -15.87 13.08 17.65
C TRP A 93 -17.19 13.22 16.89
N PRO A 94 -17.17 13.78 15.66
CA PRO A 94 -18.35 13.81 14.80
C PRO A 94 -18.71 12.40 14.30
N TYR A 95 -19.85 12.27 13.63
CA TYR A 95 -20.20 11.05 12.91
C TYR A 95 -19.11 10.69 11.90
N HIS A 96 -18.58 9.48 12.01
CA HIS A 96 -17.64 8.90 11.05
C HIS A 96 -17.77 7.38 11.06
N VAL A 97 -17.37 6.72 9.98
CA VAL A 97 -17.25 5.26 9.95
C VAL A 97 -15.79 4.89 10.17
N HIS A 98 -15.53 4.17 11.26
CA HIS A 98 -14.21 3.60 11.53
C HIS A 98 -14.15 2.18 10.96
N ALA A 99 -13.16 1.89 10.12
CA ALA A 99 -13.01 0.60 9.46
C ALA A 99 -11.57 0.09 9.48
N ILE A 100 -11.41 -1.23 9.66
CA ILE A 100 -10.10 -1.91 9.70
C ILE A 100 -10.12 -3.12 8.77
N ALA A 101 -9.22 -3.15 7.80
CA ALA A 101 -9.11 -4.24 6.82
C ALA A 101 -8.71 -5.56 7.51
N ALA A 102 -9.64 -6.51 7.61
CA ALA A 102 -9.35 -7.79 8.25
C ALA A 102 -8.29 -8.56 7.45
N GLY A 103 -7.28 -9.08 8.14
CA GLY A 103 -6.18 -9.83 7.53
C GLY A 103 -5.08 -8.98 6.89
N ASP A 104 -5.13 -7.65 7.06
CA ASP A 104 -4.02 -6.79 6.68
C ASP A 104 -2.73 -7.15 7.45
N LYS A 105 -1.60 -7.16 6.75
CA LYS A 105 -0.30 -7.63 7.29
C LYS A 105 0.43 -6.57 8.10
N ASP A 106 0.00 -5.31 8.00
CA ASP A 106 0.62 -4.16 8.64
C ASP A 106 -0.21 -3.61 9.82
N LEU A 107 -1.24 -4.33 10.27
CA LEU A 107 -2.11 -3.90 11.37
C LEU A 107 -1.30 -3.46 12.60
N SER A 108 -1.71 -2.35 13.20
CA SER A 108 -1.28 -2.02 14.55
C SER A 108 -1.82 -3.02 15.57
N ARG A 109 -1.22 -3.08 16.75
CA ARG A 109 -1.72 -3.92 17.86
C ARG A 109 -3.16 -3.54 18.25
N GLY A 110 -3.47 -2.24 18.28
CA GLY A 110 -4.81 -1.74 18.57
C GLY A 110 -5.84 -2.16 17.51
N ALA A 111 -5.48 -2.04 16.23
CA ALA A 111 -6.35 -2.45 15.13
C ALA A 111 -6.61 -3.97 15.13
N ALA A 112 -5.58 -4.77 15.36
CA ALA A 112 -5.72 -6.23 15.49
C ALA A 112 -6.65 -6.62 16.66
N HIS A 113 -6.55 -5.92 17.79
CA HIS A 113 -7.47 -6.12 18.92
C HIS A 113 -8.92 -5.79 18.55
N GLN A 114 -9.16 -4.67 17.86
CA GLN A 114 -10.52 -4.29 17.43
C GLN A 114 -11.13 -5.29 16.43
N ILE A 115 -10.34 -5.84 15.49
CA ILE A 115 -10.81 -6.94 14.63
C ILE A 115 -11.20 -8.17 15.47
N ALA A 116 -10.44 -8.51 16.50
CA ALA A 116 -10.77 -9.64 17.37
C ALA A 116 -12.08 -9.39 18.14
N GLU A 117 -12.33 -8.16 18.61
CA GLU A 117 -13.60 -7.76 19.22
C GLU A 117 -14.76 -7.76 18.21
N TYR A 118 -14.54 -7.32 16.96
CA TYR A 118 -15.52 -7.37 15.88
C TYR A 118 -16.04 -8.81 15.67
N ARG A 119 -15.13 -9.77 15.59
CA ARG A 119 -15.45 -11.20 15.45
C ARG A 119 -16.26 -11.76 16.63
N ARG A 120 -16.20 -11.09 17.79
CA ARG A 120 -16.98 -11.40 19.00
C ARG A 120 -18.26 -10.56 19.12
N LEU A 121 -18.69 -9.90 18.04
CA LEU A 121 -19.90 -9.06 17.97
C LEU A 121 -19.82 -7.82 18.89
N LYS A 122 -18.62 -7.25 19.04
CA LYS A 122 -18.37 -6.08 19.90
C LYS A 122 -18.00 -4.83 19.10
N ASN A 123 -18.15 -3.68 19.74
CA ASN A 123 -17.97 -2.35 19.16
C ASN A 123 -16.49 -1.91 19.02
N GLY A 124 -15.54 -2.69 19.53
CA GLY A 124 -14.11 -2.39 19.49
C GLY A 124 -13.66 -1.21 20.38
N LEU A 125 -14.54 -0.60 21.17
CA LEU A 125 -14.21 0.48 22.11
C LEU A 125 -13.73 -0.08 23.45
N ALA A 126 -13.17 0.79 24.30
CA ALA A 126 -12.64 0.41 25.61
C ALA A 126 -13.69 -0.27 26.51
N ASN A 127 -14.97 0.12 26.39
CA ASN A 127 -16.06 -0.49 27.14
C ASN A 127 -16.43 -1.91 26.68
N ARG A 128 -15.89 -2.38 25.54
CA ARG A 128 -16.16 -3.70 24.95
C ARG A 128 -17.66 -3.99 24.78
N GLY A 129 -18.45 -2.94 24.57
CA GLY A 129 -19.88 -3.04 24.37
C GLY A 129 -20.23 -3.85 23.12
N ARG A 130 -21.50 -4.25 23.01
CA ARG A 130 -22.01 -4.93 21.82
C ARG A 130 -21.88 -4.03 20.60
N ASP A 131 -21.59 -4.63 19.44
CA ASP A 131 -21.68 -3.95 18.15
C ASP A 131 -23.13 -3.51 17.88
N ASP A 132 -23.31 -2.22 17.66
CA ASP A 132 -24.58 -1.54 17.39
C ASP A 132 -24.81 -1.28 15.89
N GLY A 133 -23.89 -1.72 15.04
CA GLY A 133 -24.01 -1.63 13.59
C GLY A 133 -24.95 -2.68 12.96
N PRO A 134 -25.18 -2.59 11.64
CA PRO A 134 -25.96 -3.57 10.91
C PRO A 134 -25.30 -4.97 11.00
N PRO A 135 -26.05 -6.04 11.36
CA PRO A 135 -25.48 -7.35 11.61
C PRO A 135 -24.99 -8.02 10.32
N GLY A 136 -23.94 -8.82 10.44
CA GLY A 136 -23.43 -9.67 9.34
C GLY A 136 -21.94 -9.49 9.08
N TYR A 137 -21.39 -10.41 8.29
CA TYR A 137 -20.01 -10.37 7.76
C TYR A 137 -18.88 -10.34 8.80
N TYR A 138 -19.15 -10.74 10.06
CA TYR A 138 -18.15 -10.79 11.13
C TYR A 138 -16.93 -11.68 10.84
N GLY A 139 -17.10 -12.69 9.97
CA GLY A 139 -16.02 -13.56 9.48
C GLY A 139 -15.55 -13.25 8.06
N MET A 140 -16.09 -12.20 7.42
CA MET A 140 -15.76 -11.86 6.05
C MET A 140 -14.33 -11.33 5.95
N THR A 141 -13.66 -11.68 4.86
CA THR A 141 -12.31 -11.19 4.55
C THR A 141 -12.27 -10.76 3.10
N TRP A 142 -11.27 -9.97 2.74
CA TRP A 142 -11.04 -9.58 1.35
C TRP A 142 -10.84 -10.79 0.43
N GLU A 143 -10.15 -11.82 0.94
CA GLU A 143 -9.92 -13.07 0.22
C GLU A 143 -11.22 -13.79 -0.10
N ILE A 144 -12.13 -13.89 0.87
CA ILE A 144 -13.46 -14.48 0.65
C ILE A 144 -14.26 -13.63 -0.34
N PHE A 145 -14.25 -12.30 -0.19
CA PHE A 145 -14.93 -11.40 -1.11
C PHE A 145 -14.47 -11.61 -2.56
N ARG A 146 -13.16 -11.59 -2.80
CA ARG A 146 -12.55 -11.78 -4.13
C ARG A 146 -12.83 -13.15 -4.73
N LYS A 147 -12.89 -14.21 -3.91
CA LYS A 147 -13.26 -15.55 -4.39
C LYS A 147 -14.64 -15.55 -5.05
N HIS A 148 -15.59 -14.79 -4.50
CA HIS A 148 -16.95 -14.68 -5.03
C HIS A 148 -17.14 -13.55 -6.06
N HIS A 149 -16.13 -12.67 -6.22
CA HIS A 149 -16.14 -11.54 -7.15
C HIS A 149 -14.82 -11.50 -7.94
N PRO A 150 -14.59 -12.45 -8.86
CA PRO A 150 -13.33 -12.54 -9.60
C PRO A 150 -13.04 -11.32 -10.49
N GLY A 151 -14.07 -10.54 -10.83
CA GLY A 151 -13.97 -9.25 -11.53
C GLY A 151 -13.83 -8.02 -10.61
N ALA A 152 -13.76 -8.20 -9.29
CA ALA A 152 -13.45 -7.10 -8.37
C ALA A 152 -12.04 -6.59 -8.72
N PRO A 153 -11.90 -5.33 -9.17
CA PRO A 153 -10.60 -4.84 -9.62
C PRO A 153 -9.59 -4.88 -8.48
N GLY A 154 -8.31 -5.06 -8.82
CA GLY A 154 -7.23 -4.59 -7.97
C GLY A 154 -7.36 -3.08 -7.72
N PRO A 155 -6.57 -2.48 -6.81
CA PRO A 155 -6.71 -1.05 -6.53
C PRO A 155 -6.51 -0.25 -7.83
N VAL A 156 -7.55 0.43 -8.31
CA VAL A 156 -7.50 1.36 -9.46
C VAL A 156 -7.05 2.71 -8.93
N VAL A 157 -5.81 2.76 -8.54
CA VAL A 157 -5.12 3.99 -8.18
C VAL A 157 -4.59 4.57 -9.48
N ASP A 158 -4.73 5.89 -9.68
CA ASP A 158 -3.85 6.66 -10.57
C ASP A 158 -2.43 6.60 -9.97
N LEU A 159 -1.86 5.40 -9.93
CA LEU A 159 -0.46 5.22 -9.60
C LEU A 159 0.29 5.80 -10.79
N PRO A 160 1.43 6.48 -10.57
CA PRO A 160 2.47 6.39 -11.59
C PRO A 160 2.60 4.91 -11.96
N PRO A 161 2.66 4.57 -13.27
CA PRO A 161 2.61 3.18 -13.72
C PRO A 161 3.53 2.34 -12.83
N PRO A 162 3.10 1.14 -12.39
CA PRO A 162 3.92 0.30 -11.52
C PRO A 162 5.33 0.31 -12.09
N PRO A 163 6.35 0.61 -11.28
CA PRO A 163 7.67 0.91 -11.80
C PRO A 163 8.04 -0.19 -12.78
N ASN A 164 8.31 0.18 -14.03
CA ASN A 164 8.47 -0.78 -15.11
C ASN A 164 9.40 -1.89 -14.62
N ARG A 165 8.84 -3.10 -14.44
CA ARG A 165 9.58 -4.23 -13.89
C ARG A 165 10.40 -4.91 -14.96
N THR A 166 10.35 -4.41 -16.19
CA THR A 166 11.15 -4.89 -17.31
C THR A 166 12.54 -4.27 -17.26
N ILE A 167 13.56 -5.11 -17.31
CA ILE A 167 14.97 -4.72 -17.45
C ILE A 167 15.46 -5.30 -18.78
N SER A 168 15.90 -4.45 -19.70
CA SER A 168 16.62 -4.88 -20.91
C SER A 168 18.11 -5.02 -20.62
N LEU A 169 18.69 -6.17 -20.96
CA LEU A 169 20.13 -6.40 -20.85
C LEU A 169 20.92 -5.45 -21.77
N GLY A 170 20.45 -5.25 -23.00
CA GLY A 170 21.03 -4.27 -23.92
C GLY A 170 21.03 -2.84 -23.35
N ALA A 171 19.95 -2.44 -22.69
CA ALA A 171 19.85 -1.13 -22.07
C ALA A 171 20.78 -0.95 -20.87
N MET A 172 20.97 -2.00 -20.06
CA MET A 172 21.91 -1.96 -18.94
C MET A 172 23.37 -1.89 -19.42
N GLU A 173 23.70 -2.54 -20.54
CA GLU A 173 25.04 -2.41 -21.15
C GLU A 173 25.25 -1.02 -21.77
N TYR A 174 24.21 -0.44 -22.36
CA TYR A 174 24.26 0.94 -22.85
C TYR A 174 24.45 1.95 -21.72
N ALA A 175 23.67 1.81 -20.63
CA ALA A 175 23.76 2.60 -19.41
C ALA A 175 25.14 2.60 -18.77
N ARG A 176 25.87 1.48 -18.89
CA ARG A 176 27.22 1.34 -18.39
C ARG A 176 28.23 2.26 -19.09
N LYS A 177 27.96 2.64 -20.33
CA LYS A 177 28.91 3.35 -21.21
C LYS A 177 28.49 4.78 -21.55
N ASN A 178 27.25 5.19 -21.28
CA ASN A 178 26.70 6.44 -21.79
C ASN A 178 25.97 7.23 -20.70
N ASP A 179 26.09 8.56 -20.76
CA ASP A 179 25.42 9.47 -19.81
C ASP A 179 23.99 9.82 -20.21
N ALA A 180 23.65 9.71 -21.50
CA ALA A 180 22.31 9.99 -22.01
C ALA A 180 21.41 8.76 -21.90
N MET A 181 20.55 8.71 -20.87
CA MET A 181 19.46 7.73 -20.76
C MET A 181 18.15 8.33 -21.26
N ASN A 182 17.87 8.23 -22.56
CA ASN A 182 16.70 8.85 -23.21
C ASN A 182 15.53 7.87 -23.49
N GLY A 183 15.51 6.69 -22.87
CA GLY A 183 14.36 5.79 -22.90
C GLY A 183 14.19 4.93 -24.16
N VAL A 184 15.07 5.04 -25.17
CA VAL A 184 14.94 4.29 -26.44
C VAL A 184 15.13 2.77 -26.28
N TRP A 185 15.62 2.29 -25.13
CA TRP A 185 15.99 0.87 -24.94
C TRP A 185 15.37 0.18 -23.72
N GLY A 186 14.40 0.80 -23.01
CA GLY A 186 13.82 0.17 -21.81
C GLY A 186 14.72 0.27 -20.57
N ALA A 187 15.54 1.32 -20.51
CA ALA A 187 16.08 1.89 -19.29
C ALA A 187 15.93 3.41 -19.40
N ASP A 188 14.92 3.95 -18.72
CA ASP A 188 14.80 5.40 -18.54
C ASP A 188 15.30 5.79 -17.14
N ARG A 189 15.61 7.08 -16.97
CA ARG A 189 16.04 7.63 -15.69
C ARG A 189 15.02 7.34 -14.57
N ALA A 190 13.72 7.31 -14.87
CA ALA A 190 12.68 7.00 -13.90
C ALA A 190 12.69 5.51 -13.46
N GLN A 191 13.09 4.59 -14.33
CA GLN A 191 13.20 3.16 -14.05
C GLN A 191 14.36 2.84 -13.12
N VAL A 192 15.54 3.46 -13.34
CA VAL A 192 16.69 3.33 -12.43
C VAL A 192 16.39 3.98 -11.07
N LEU A 193 15.73 5.15 -11.07
CA LEU A 193 15.24 5.80 -9.84
C LEU A 193 14.25 4.91 -9.06
N ALA A 194 13.44 4.12 -9.76
CA ALA A 194 12.45 3.23 -9.15
C ALA A 194 13.04 2.00 -8.45
N TRP A 195 14.30 1.63 -8.71
CA TRP A 195 14.96 0.51 -8.01
C TRP A 195 15.09 0.77 -6.50
N ALA A 196 15.32 2.02 -6.09
CA ALA A 196 15.36 2.36 -4.66
C ALA A 196 13.98 2.37 -3.98
N ALA A 197 12.90 2.41 -4.76
CA ALA A 197 11.54 2.25 -4.23
C ALA A 197 11.15 0.77 -4.07
N HIS A 198 11.91 -0.17 -4.62
CA HIS A 198 11.61 -1.59 -4.53
C HIS A 198 12.12 -2.19 -3.20
N PRO A 199 11.24 -2.60 -2.27
CA PRO A 199 11.60 -2.89 -0.87
C PRO A 199 12.55 -4.07 -0.68
N LYS A 200 12.75 -4.90 -1.72
CA LYS A 200 13.59 -6.11 -1.66
C LYS A 200 14.92 -5.99 -2.40
N VAL A 201 15.09 -4.96 -3.24
CA VAL A 201 16.32 -4.71 -4.01
C VAL A 201 17.16 -3.61 -3.36
N ALA A 202 16.61 -2.89 -2.38
CA ALA A 202 17.15 -1.70 -1.71
C ALA A 202 18.52 -1.89 -1.01
N ALA A 203 19.57 -2.14 -1.80
CA ALA A 203 20.99 -1.91 -1.50
C ALA A 203 21.36 -0.42 -1.65
N ILE A 204 20.47 0.35 -2.29
CA ILE A 204 20.67 1.73 -2.72
C ILE A 204 19.57 2.57 -2.06
N GLY A 205 19.96 3.57 -1.29
CA GLY A 205 19.06 4.51 -0.64
C GLY A 205 18.49 5.54 -1.63
N ARG A 206 17.38 6.20 -1.24
CA ARG A 206 16.72 7.25 -2.05
C ARG A 206 17.61 8.44 -2.41
N HIS A 207 18.70 8.67 -1.69
CA HIS A 207 19.67 9.73 -1.98
C HIS A 207 20.74 9.30 -3.00
N GLU A 208 20.85 7.99 -3.26
CA GLU A 208 21.92 7.38 -4.08
C GLU A 208 21.44 6.99 -5.47
N VAL A 209 20.23 7.42 -5.85
CA VAL A 209 19.64 7.17 -7.17
C VAL A 209 19.94 8.26 -8.19
N ARG A 210 20.57 9.35 -7.74
CA ARG A 210 21.07 10.44 -8.59
C ARG A 210 22.56 10.57 -8.33
N PRO A 211 23.36 10.83 -9.38
CA PRO A 211 24.77 11.11 -9.22
C PRO A 211 24.93 12.38 -8.40
N PRO A 212 25.95 12.41 -7.52
CA PRO A 212 26.42 13.66 -6.94
C PRO A 212 26.81 14.67 -8.03
N SER A 213 26.84 15.95 -7.67
CA SER A 213 27.31 17.01 -8.57
C SER A 213 28.68 16.65 -9.16
N GLY A 214 28.85 16.80 -10.47
CA GLY A 214 30.08 16.50 -11.17
C GLY A 214 30.36 15.01 -11.45
N VAL A 215 29.48 14.09 -11.04
CA VAL A 215 29.64 12.66 -11.34
C VAL A 215 28.84 12.28 -12.60
N PRO A 216 29.51 11.73 -13.64
CA PRO A 216 28.83 11.19 -14.81
C PRO A 216 27.85 10.07 -14.45
N TRP A 217 26.75 10.00 -15.19
CA TRP A 217 25.66 9.07 -14.91
C TRP A 217 26.09 7.60 -15.11
N HIS A 218 26.89 7.31 -16.13
CA HIS A 218 27.38 5.96 -16.37
C HIS A 218 28.29 5.44 -15.24
N LEU A 219 29.13 6.31 -14.66
CA LEU A 219 29.98 5.96 -13.51
C LEU A 219 29.14 5.70 -12.26
N HIS A 220 28.14 6.55 -12.02
CA HIS A 220 27.19 6.37 -10.93
C HIS A 220 26.42 5.04 -11.07
N PHE A 221 25.95 4.71 -12.28
CA PHE A 221 25.27 3.46 -12.58
C PHE A 221 26.15 2.22 -12.30
N GLN A 222 27.44 2.27 -12.66
CA GLN A 222 28.38 1.20 -12.34
C GLN A 222 28.54 1.02 -10.82
N GLN A 223 28.63 2.12 -10.06
CA GLN A 223 28.73 2.08 -8.60
C GLN A 223 27.47 1.50 -7.95
N MET A 224 26.28 1.89 -8.42
CA MET A 224 25.00 1.32 -7.99
C MET A 224 24.97 -0.19 -8.23
N THR A 225 25.41 -0.63 -9.41
CA THR A 225 25.48 -2.06 -9.77
C THR A 225 26.44 -2.83 -8.86
N ARG A 226 27.61 -2.25 -8.53
CA ARG A 226 28.55 -2.86 -7.58
C ARG A 226 27.93 -3.06 -6.20
N LYS A 227 27.17 -2.09 -5.69
CA LYS A 227 26.49 -2.21 -4.40
C LYS A 227 25.47 -3.34 -4.39
N ILE A 228 24.68 -3.46 -5.47
CA ILE A 228 23.76 -4.59 -5.63
C ILE A 228 24.53 -5.90 -5.63
N GLN A 229 25.59 -6.01 -6.42
CA GLN A 229 26.42 -7.22 -6.50
C GLN A 229 26.99 -7.60 -5.12
N GLN A 230 27.59 -6.64 -4.41
CA GLN A 230 28.12 -6.84 -3.07
C GLN A 230 27.06 -7.32 -2.08
N ARG A 231 25.87 -6.70 -2.09
CA ARG A 231 24.76 -7.11 -1.22
C ARG A 231 24.34 -8.57 -1.44
N PHE A 232 24.42 -9.04 -2.68
CA PHE A 232 24.00 -10.39 -3.05
C PHE A 232 25.18 -11.38 -3.19
N GLY A 233 26.37 -11.01 -2.70
CA GLY A 233 27.55 -11.89 -2.74
C GLY A 233 28.05 -12.21 -4.15
N LEU A 234 27.76 -11.33 -5.12
CA LEU A 234 28.23 -11.44 -6.49
C LEU A 234 29.55 -10.68 -6.68
N PRO A 235 30.38 -11.04 -7.67
CA PRO A 235 31.55 -10.24 -8.04
C PRO A 235 31.17 -8.79 -8.36
N ALA A 236 31.80 -7.83 -7.68
CA ALA A 236 31.50 -6.40 -7.76
C ALA A 236 32.09 -5.73 -9.03
N THR A 237 31.71 -6.23 -10.20
CA THR A 237 32.21 -5.77 -11.51
C THR A 237 31.65 -4.42 -11.92
N GLY A 238 30.46 -4.05 -11.42
CA GLY A 238 29.69 -2.89 -11.90
C GLY A 238 29.05 -3.12 -13.27
N VAL A 239 29.13 -4.34 -13.80
CA VAL A 239 28.47 -4.78 -15.03
C VAL A 239 27.18 -5.48 -14.66
N PHE A 240 26.06 -5.04 -15.23
CA PHE A 240 24.79 -5.72 -15.06
C PHE A 240 24.76 -7.00 -15.91
N ASN A 241 25.27 -8.08 -15.35
CA ASN A 241 25.42 -9.38 -16.02
C ASN A 241 24.27 -10.34 -15.69
N ALA A 242 24.30 -11.54 -16.28
CA ALA A 242 23.29 -12.58 -16.06
C ALA A 242 23.05 -12.92 -14.58
N ALA A 243 24.11 -12.91 -13.75
CA ALA A 243 23.98 -13.15 -12.31
C ALA A 243 23.20 -12.02 -11.60
N THR A 244 23.47 -10.77 -11.96
CA THR A 244 22.74 -9.59 -11.45
C THR A 244 21.29 -9.61 -11.96
N ALA A 245 21.07 -9.98 -13.22
CA ALA A 245 19.73 -10.16 -13.79
C ALA A 245 18.93 -11.28 -13.09
N ALA A 246 19.58 -12.39 -12.74
CA ALA A 246 18.96 -13.49 -12.02
C ALA A 246 18.52 -13.09 -10.59
N VAL A 247 19.31 -12.24 -9.92
CA VAL A 247 18.87 -11.57 -8.67
C VAL A 247 17.59 -10.78 -8.91
N MET A 248 17.58 -9.87 -9.89
CA MET A 248 16.40 -9.05 -10.18
C MET A 248 15.17 -9.90 -10.53
N LYS A 249 15.35 -10.97 -11.31
CA LYS A 249 14.27 -11.91 -11.66
C LYS A 249 13.66 -12.59 -10.43
N ARG A 250 14.48 -13.02 -9.47
CA ARG A 250 14.00 -13.57 -8.17
C ARG A 250 13.15 -12.58 -7.39
N TYR A 251 13.34 -11.28 -7.62
CA TYR A 251 12.59 -10.21 -6.96
C TYR A 251 11.46 -9.63 -7.80
N GLY A 252 11.06 -10.31 -8.88
CA GLY A 252 9.84 -10.00 -9.63
C GLY A 252 10.05 -9.05 -10.82
N TYR A 253 11.29 -8.87 -11.27
CA TYR A 253 11.60 -8.18 -12.52
C TYR A 253 11.53 -9.14 -13.71
N THR A 254 11.00 -8.66 -14.83
CA THR A 254 11.05 -9.31 -16.13
C THR A 254 12.36 -8.91 -16.81
N ILE A 255 13.18 -9.89 -17.21
CA ILE A 255 14.40 -9.62 -17.97
C ILE A 255 14.11 -9.85 -19.45
N ILE A 256 14.39 -8.85 -20.27
CA ILE A 256 14.32 -8.95 -21.74
C ILE A 256 15.72 -8.75 -22.32
N ALA A 257 15.92 -9.24 -23.55
CA ALA A 257 17.15 -9.01 -24.29
C ALA A 257 17.37 -7.51 -24.55
#